data_AF-A0A0B4FJE9-F1
#
_entry.id   AF-A0A0B4FJE9-F1
#
_cell.length_a   1.000
_cell.length_b   1.000
_cell.length_c   1.000
_cell.angle_alpha   90.00
_cell.angle_beta   90.00
_cell.angle_gamma   90.00
#
_symmetry.space_group_name_H-M   'P 1'
#
loop_
_entity.id
_entity.type
_entity.pdbx_description
1 polymer ?
#
loop_
_entity_poly.entity_id
_entity_poly.type
_entity_poly.pdbx_seq_one_letter_code
_entity_poly.pdbx_strand_id
1 'polypeptide(L)'
;CLMDTLIPAVEAFEQAHAAGSSFNDALEAMKAAASQGRDSTKDLVAKIGRASRLGERSLGVLDAGAVSCCLILTRLADSVQPRLSA
;
A
#
# COMPACT_ATOMS: atom_id res chain seq x y z
N CYS A 1 2.78 -8.32 5.15
CA CYS A 1 4.17 -8.08 4.69
C CYS A 1 4.16 -6.89 3.74
N LEU A 2 5.32 -6.28 3.44
CA LEU A 2 5.41 -5.09 2.57
C LEU A 2 4.73 -5.31 1.21
N MET A 3 4.84 -6.51 0.64
CA MET A 3 4.27 -6.83 -0.68
C MET A 3 2.74 -6.76 -0.70
N ASP A 4 2.09 -7.06 0.42
CA ASP A 4 0.62 -6.97 0.55
C ASP A 4 0.12 -5.52 0.40
N THR A 5 1.00 -4.53 0.55
CA THR A 5 0.72 -3.11 0.29
C THR A 5 1.22 -2.67 -1.08
N LEU A 6 2.46 -3.02 -1.44
CA LEU A 6 3.08 -2.50 -2.65
C LEU A 6 2.44 -3.03 -3.93
N ILE A 7 2.17 -4.34 -3.99
CA ILE A 7 1.64 -4.97 -5.22
C ILE A 7 0.26 -4.38 -5.57
N PRO A 8 -0.74 -4.36 -4.66
CA PRO A 8 -2.04 -3.78 -4.98
C PRO A 8 -1.96 -2.29 -5.31
N ALA A 9 -1.05 -1.54 -4.68
CA ALA A 9 -0.86 -0.12 -4.96
C ALA A 9 -0.37 0.13 -6.39
N VAL A 10 0.61 -0.65 -6.85
CA VAL A 10 1.13 -0.56 -8.23
C VAL A 10 0.06 -0.99 -9.23
N GLU A 11 -0.62 -2.11 -8.98
CA GLU A 11 -1.68 -2.60 -9.86
C GLU A 11 -2.82 -1.57 -10.00
N ALA A 12 -3.25 -0.95 -8.89
CA ALA A 12 -4.29 0.08 -8.92
C ALA A 12 -3.87 1.32 -9.70
N PHE A 13 -2.61 1.75 -9.56
CA PHE A 13 -2.05 2.85 -10.33
C PHE A 13 -2.04 2.52 -11.83
N GLU A 14 -1.50 1.36 -12.21
CA GLU A 14 -1.38 0.93 -13.60
C GLU A 14 -2.76 0.76 -14.25
N GLN A 15 -3.72 0.18 -13.54
CA GLN A 15 -5.10 0.03 -14.02
C GLN A 15 -5.77 1.39 -14.24
N ALA A 16 -5.65 2.32 -13.30
CA ALA A 16 -6.21 3.67 -13.43
C ALA A 16 -5.58 4.41 -14.63
N HIS A 17 -4.27 4.27 -14.81
CA HIS A 17 -3.54 4.86 -15.93
C HIS A 17 -3.97 4.25 -17.27
N ALA A 18 -4.06 2.91 -17.36
CA ALA A 18 -4.52 2.20 -18.55
C ALA A 18 -5.97 2.52 -18.93
N ALA A 19 -6.81 2.83 -17.94
CA ALA A 19 -8.19 3.28 -18.13
C ALA A 19 -8.31 4.75 -18.59
N GLY A 20 -7.20 5.46 -18.77
CA GLY A 20 -7.18 6.86 -19.22
C GLY A 20 -7.49 7.88 -18.12
N SER A 21 -7.41 7.49 -16.84
CA SER A 21 -7.56 8.42 -15.72
C SER A 21 -6.41 9.42 -15.69
N SER A 22 -6.62 10.58 -15.06
CA SER A 22 -5.52 11.53 -14.88
C SER A 22 -4.43 10.92 -13.99
N PHE A 23 -3.20 11.42 -14.10
CA PHE A 23 -2.11 10.96 -13.24
C PHE A 23 -2.41 11.23 -11.75
N ASN A 24 -3.13 12.32 -11.44
CA ASN A 24 -3.60 12.60 -10.08
C ASN A 24 -4.58 11.54 -9.57
N ASP A 25 -5.53 11.11 -10.40
CA ASP A 25 -6.49 10.07 -10.04
C ASP A 25 -5.80 8.71 -9.87
N ALA A 26 -4.80 8.40 -10.70
CA ALA A 26 -3.99 7.20 -10.56
C ALA A 26 -3.19 7.19 -9.24
N LEU A 27 -2.66 8.34 -8.80
CA LEU A 27 -2.01 8.49 -7.49
C LEU A 27 -2.99 8.30 -6.32
N GLU A 28 -4.23 8.75 -6.45
CA GLU A 28 -5.27 8.51 -5.43
C GLU A 28 -5.69 7.03 -5.38
N ALA A 29 -5.82 6.37 -6.53
CA ALA A 29 -6.06 4.93 -6.60
C ALA A 29 -4.92 4.13 -5.92
N MET A 30 -3.67 4.51 -6.18
CA MET A 30 -2.49 3.95 -5.51
C MET A 30 -2.57 4.10 -3.99
N LYS A 31 -2.90 5.29 -3.48
CA LYS A 31 -3.05 5.57 -2.04
C LYS A 31 -4.14 4.72 -1.39
N ALA A 32 -5.29 4.61 -2.04
CA ALA A 32 -6.41 3.81 -1.56
C ALA A 32 -6.05 2.33 -1.48
N ALA A 33 -5.46 1.77 -2.54
CA ALA A 33 -5.04 0.38 -2.58
C ALA A 33 -3.90 0.07 -1.60
N ALA A 34 -2.93 0.98 -1.43
CA ALA A 34 -1.90 0.85 -0.41
C ALA A 34 -2.48 0.79 1.01
N SER A 35 -3.49 1.63 1.30
CA SER A 35 -4.15 1.64 2.61
C SER A 35 -4.91 0.34 2.87
N GLN A 36 -5.66 -0.15 1.87
CA GLN A 36 -6.36 -1.44 1.97
C GLN A 36 -5.39 -2.61 2.12
N GLY A 37 -4.31 -2.62 1.35
CA GLY A 37 -3.26 -3.63 1.42
C GLY A 37 -2.49 -3.63 2.75
N ARG A 38 -2.33 -2.47 3.39
CA ARG A 38 -1.83 -2.39 4.76
C ARG A 38 -2.81 -3.01 5.74
N ASP A 39 -4.08 -2.61 5.67
CA ASP A 39 -5.10 -3.01 6.64
C ASP A 39 -5.41 -4.50 6.59
N SER A 40 -5.37 -5.11 5.39
CA SER A 40 -5.55 -6.55 5.21
C SER A 40 -4.53 -7.39 5.99
N THR A 41 -3.34 -6.84 6.27
CA THR A 41 -2.30 -7.58 7.01
C THR A 41 -2.70 -7.90 8.44
N LYS A 42 -3.68 -7.19 9.00
CA LYS A 42 -4.22 -7.46 10.33
C LYS A 42 -4.88 -8.84 10.43
N ASP A 43 -5.43 -9.33 9.32
CA ASP A 43 -6.16 -10.61 9.26
C ASP A 43 -5.26 -11.77 8.81
N LEU A 44 -3.95 -11.54 8.69
CA LEU A 44 -2.99 -12.54 8.22
C LEU A 44 -2.10 -13.04 9.36
N VAL A 45 -1.88 -14.35 9.39
CA VAL A 45 -0.78 -14.93 10.17
C VAL A 45 0.52 -14.75 9.39
N ALA A 46 1.51 -14.12 10.02
CA ALA A 46 2.79 -13.83 9.37
C ALA A 46 3.53 -15.13 9.00
N LYS A 47 3.84 -15.30 7.71
CA LYS A 47 4.62 -16.45 7.20
C LYS A 47 6.09 -16.12 6.92
N ILE A 48 6.43 -14.85 6.80
CA ILE A 48 7.75 -14.36 6.37
C ILE A 48 8.29 -13.35 7.40
N GLY A 49 9.62 -13.25 7.51
CA GLY A 49 10.29 -12.22 8.31
C GLY A 49 10.35 -12.53 9.81
N ARG A 50 10.58 -11.51 10.65
CA ARG A 50 10.71 -11.70 12.11
C ARG A 50 9.38 -12.02 12.78
N ALA A 51 8.27 -11.49 12.25
CA ALA A 51 6.93 -11.70 12.79
C ALA A 51 6.46 -13.15 12.65
N SER A 52 6.97 -13.93 11.68
CA SER A 52 6.60 -15.34 11.53
C SER A 52 6.98 -16.20 12.74
N ARG A 53 7.98 -15.78 13.53
CA ARG A 53 8.39 -16.42 14.78
C ARG A 53 7.29 -16.39 15.85
N LEU A 54 6.29 -15.52 15.71
CA LEU A 54 5.18 -15.38 16.65
C LEU A 54 4.00 -16.31 16.32
N GLY A 55 3.97 -16.92 15.12
CA GLY A 55 2.86 -17.78 14.68
C GLY A 55 1.51 -17.05 14.77
N GLU A 56 0.49 -17.72 15.31
CA GLU A 56 -0.87 -17.18 15.47
C GLU A 56 -0.94 -15.87 16.27
N ARG A 57 0.04 -15.59 17.14
CA ARG A 57 0.10 -14.34 17.89
C ARG A 57 0.38 -13.10 17.02
N SER A 58 0.74 -13.29 15.75
CA SER A 58 0.86 -12.19 14.78
C SER A 58 -0.49 -11.72 14.25
N LEU A 59 -1.54 -12.53 14.37
CA LEU A 59 -2.89 -12.17 13.94
C LEU A 59 -3.42 -10.98 14.75
N GLY A 60 -4.14 -10.08 14.09
CA GLY A 60 -4.69 -8.88 14.71
C GLY A 60 -3.72 -7.69 14.77
N VAL A 61 -2.48 -7.84 14.28
CA VAL A 61 -1.44 -6.81 14.28
C VAL A 61 -1.07 -6.43 12.86
N LEU A 62 -1.02 -5.12 12.56
CA LEU A 62 -0.55 -4.65 11.26
C LEU A 62 0.93 -4.98 11.07
N ASP A 63 1.29 -5.42 9.87
CA ASP A 63 2.69 -5.63 9.51
C ASP A 63 3.42 -4.29 9.40
N ALA A 64 4.52 -4.13 10.12
CA ALA A 64 5.28 -2.87 10.13
C ALA A 64 5.85 -2.50 8.74
N GLY A 65 6.19 -3.50 7.91
CA GLY A 65 6.66 -3.27 6.54
C GLY A 65 5.55 -2.73 5.65
N ALA A 66 4.36 -3.32 5.73
CA ALA A 66 3.15 -2.85 5.05
C ALA A 66 2.77 -1.42 5.45
N VAL A 67 2.77 -1.12 6.76
CA VAL A 67 2.51 0.23 7.30
C VAL A 67 3.52 1.24 6.75
N SER A 68 4.81 0.91 6.81
CA SER A 68 5.87 1.79 6.32
C SER A 68 5.75 2.06 4.83
N CYS A 69 5.44 1.03 4.03
CA CYS A 69 5.23 1.17 2.60
C CYS A 69 4.05 2.08 2.27
N CYS A 70 2.91 1.90 2.94
CA CYS A 70 1.73 2.74 2.78
C CYS A 70 2.05 4.22 3.08
N LEU A 71 2.80 4.50 4.15
CA LEU A 71 3.24 5.86 4.49
C LEU A 71 4.12 6.47 3.39
N ILE A 72 5.10 5.72 2.90
CA ILE A 72 6.01 6.19 1.83
C ILE A 72 5.22 6.51 0.56
N LEU A 73 4.35 5.60 0.10
CA LEU A 73 3.55 5.79 -1.11
C LEU A 73 2.59 6.98 -0.98
N THR A 74 1.95 7.12 0.19
CA THR A 74 1.06 8.24 0.46
C THR A 74 1.81 9.57 0.42
N ARG A 75 2.98 9.64 1.07
CA ARG A 75 3.79 10.86 1.06
C ARG A 75 4.37 11.19 -0.30
N LEU A 76 4.73 10.17 -1.08
CA LEU A 76 5.15 10.36 -2.47
C LEU A 76 4.03 11.03 -3.27
N ALA A 77 2.84 10.45 -3.26
CA ALA A 77 1.68 11.00 -3.97
C ALA A 77 1.34 12.42 -3.51
N ASP A 78 1.18 12.64 -2.19
CA ASP A 78 0.87 13.95 -1.62
C ASP A 78 1.92 15.02 -2.01
N SER A 79 3.19 14.62 -2.15
CA SER A 79 4.25 15.53 -2.57
C SER A 79 4.23 15.81 -4.07
N VAL A 80 3.88 14.83 -4.90
CA VAL A 80 3.93 14.96 -6.36
C VAL A 80 2.70 15.69 -6.90
N GLN A 81 1.51 15.44 -6.36
CA GLN A 81 0.25 16.02 -6.88
C GLN A 81 0.27 17.54 -7.06
N PRO A 82 0.76 18.36 -6.10
CA PRO A 82 0.82 19.81 -6.29
C PRO A 82 1.73 20.25 -7.44
N ARG A 83 2.70 19.42 -7.81
CA ARG A 83 3.66 19.68 -8.90
C ARG A 83 3.12 19.29 -10.28
N LEU A 84 2.03 18.53 -10.33
CA LEU A 84 1.36 18.14 -11.57
C LEU A 84 0.31 19.16 -12.03
N SER A 85 -0.10 20.05 -11.12
CA SER A 85 -1.03 21.15 -11.40
C SER A 85 -0.33 22.49 -11.67
N ALA A 86 1.00 22.50 -11.62
CA ALA A 86 1.87 23.64 -11.92
C ALA A 86 2.39 23.54 -13.35
#